data_AF-A0A915EUU1-F1
#
_entry.id   AF-A0A915EUU1-F1
#
_cell.length_a   1.000
_cell.length_b   1.000
_cell.length_c   1.000
_cell.angle_alpha   90.00
_cell.angle_beta   90.00
_cell.angle_gamma   90.00
#
_symmetry.space_group_name_H-M   'P 1'
#
loop_
_entity.id
_entity.type
_entity.pdbx_description
1 polymer ?
#
loop_
_entity_poly.entity_id
_entity_poly.type
_entity_poly.pdbx_seq_one_letter_code
_entity_poly.pdbx_strand_id
1 'polypeptide(L)' 'MTKLFEDNQQDLEMATEQLSGFLENELVDDSDLNELKQKVQDKARYVESRRNILIKMTDEGTDKNQWEFNTEVFIGTIVK' A
#
# COMPACT_ATOMS: atom_id res chain seq x y z
N MET A 1 0.28 -11.38 -13.81
CA MET A 1 0.39 -11.39 -12.34
C MET A 1 0.98 -10.08 -11.82
N THR A 2 2.14 -9.67 -12.35
CA THR A 2 2.87 -8.46 -11.96
C THR A 2 2.03 -7.18 -11.92
N LYS A 3 1.25 -6.86 -12.96
CA LYS A 3 0.46 -5.61 -12.98
C LYS A 3 -0.59 -5.54 -11.87
N LEU A 4 -1.30 -6.65 -11.60
CA LEU A 4 -2.27 -6.72 -10.51
C LEU A 4 -1.60 -6.58 -9.14
N PHE A 5 -0.38 -7.11 -8.99
CA PHE A 5 0.42 -6.94 -7.78
C PHE A 5 0.81 -5.47 -7.58
N GLU A 6 1.32 -4.82 -8.62
CA GLU A 6 1.70 -3.40 -8.60
C GLU A 6 0.51 -2.50 -8.29
N ASP A 7 -0.66 -2.76 -8.89
CA ASP A 7 -1.87 -1.97 -8.62
C ASP A 7 -2.33 -2.16 -7.16
N ASN A 8 -2.28 -3.39 -6.63
CA ASN A 8 -2.59 -3.66 -5.22
C ASN A 8 -1.57 -3.04 -4.26
N GLN A 9 -0.30 -3.01 -4.63
CA GLN A 9 0.78 -2.36 -3.89
C GLN A 9 0.54 -0.84 -3.86
N GLN A 10 0.26 -0.23 -5.01
CA GLN A 10 -0.01 1.21 -5.12
C GLN A 10 -1.22 1.60 -4.27
N ASP A 11 -2.30 0.81 -4.30
CA ASP A 11 -3.46 1.08 -3.47
C ASP A 11 -3.16 1.00 -1.96
N LEU A 12 -2.31 0.05 -1.54
CA LEU A 12 -1.87 -0.06 -0.14
C LEU A 12 -0.97 1.12 0.27
N GLU A 13 -0.05 1.52 -0.60
CA GLU A 13 0.82 2.68 -0.39
C GLU A 13 -0.01 3.95 -0.24
N MET A 14 -0.94 4.21 -1.17
CA MET A 14 -1.85 5.36 -1.08
C MET A 14 -2.69 5.34 0.20
N ALA A 15 -3.23 4.19 0.61
CA ALA A 15 -3.99 4.08 1.85
C ALA A 15 -3.12 4.38 3.08
N THR A 16 -1.86 3.93 3.06
CA THR A 16 -0.88 4.16 4.13
C THR A 16 -0.53 5.64 4.24
N GLU A 17 -0.24 6.29 3.12
CA GLU A 17 0.06 7.73 3.05
C GLU A 17 -1.12 8.59 3.51
N GLN A 18 -2.35 8.20 3.18
CA GLN A 18 -3.54 8.91 3.66
C GLN A 18 -3.77 8.77 5.16
N LEU A 19 -3.35 7.66 5.77
CA LEU A 19 -3.41 7.47 7.21
C LEU A 19 -2.28 8.22 7.92
N SER A 20 -1.03 8.10 7.45
CA SER A 20 0.11 8.84 8.01
C SER A 20 -0.11 10.35 7.91
N GLY A 21 -0.49 10.86 6.75
CA GLY A 21 -0.76 12.28 6.56
C GLY A 21 -1.88 12.80 7.44
N PHE A 22 -2.94 12.00 7.67
CA PHE A 22 -4.00 12.35 8.62
C PHE A 22 -3.48 12.42 10.06
N LEU A 23 -2.64 11.45 10.48
CA LEU A 23 -2.06 11.43 11.81
C LEU A 23 -1.07 12.59 12.04
N GLU A 24 -0.32 12.98 11.02
CA GLU A 24 0.68 14.05 11.14
C GLU A 24 0.08 15.46 11.11
N ASN A 25 -0.96 15.68 10.29
CA ASN A 25 -1.46 17.02 10.00
C ASN A 25 -2.82 17.34 10.63
N GLU A 26 -3.75 16.37 10.76
CA GLU A 26 -5.12 16.62 11.24
C GLU A 26 -5.31 16.33 12.74
N LEU A 27 -4.35 15.68 13.41
CA LEU A 27 -4.38 15.49 14.87
C LEU A 27 -4.08 16.78 15.67
N VAL A 28 -3.66 17.86 15.01
CA VAL A 28 -3.15 19.09 15.65
C VAL A 28 -4.25 20.13 15.89
N ASP A 29 -5.44 19.96 15.29
CA ASP A 29 -6.56 20.90 15.41
C ASP A 29 -7.51 20.58 16.57
N ASP A 30 -8.24 21.60 17.04
CA ASP A 30 -9.26 21.62 18.12
C ASP A 30 -10.54 20.80 17.78
N SER A 31 -10.37 19.69 17.06
CA SER A 31 -11.39 18.81 16.52
C SER A 31 -12.02 17.93 17.61
N ASP A 32 -13.30 17.55 17.44
CA ASP A 32 -13.96 16.59 18.34
C ASP A 32 -13.18 15.25 18.34
N LEU A 33 -12.69 14.87 19.53
CA LEU A 33 -11.94 13.63 19.75
C LEU A 33 -12.70 12.37 19.26
N ASN A 34 -14.03 12.39 19.31
CA ASN A 34 -14.84 11.26 18.81
C ASN A 34 -14.79 11.15 17.28
N GLU A 35 -14.87 12.29 16.58
CA GLU A 35 -14.75 12.33 15.13
C GLU A 35 -13.35 11.91 14.68
N LEU A 36 -12.32 12.41 15.38
CA LEU A 36 -10.94 12.06 15.12
C LEU A 36 -10.70 10.55 15.28
N LYS A 37 -11.18 9.98 16.38
CA LYS A 37 -11.10 8.53 16.64
C LYS A 37 -11.79 7.74 15.55
N GLN A 38 -12.98 8.14 15.12
CA GLN A 38 -13.71 7.46 14.06
C GLN A 38 -12.92 7.48 12.74
N LYS A 39 -12.42 8.65 12.33
CA LYS A 39 -11.61 8.82 11.12
C LYS A 39 -10.32 7.99 11.15
N VAL A 40 -9.59 7.99 12.27
CA VAL A 40 -8.39 7.14 12.42
C VAL A 40 -8.76 5.67 12.25
N GLN A 41 -9.81 5.21 12.92
CA GLN A 41 -10.22 3.81 12.87
C GLN A 41 -10.64 3.39 11.46
N ASP A 42 -11.38 4.22 10.73
CA ASP A 42 -11.83 3.90 9.38
C ASP A 42 -10.66 3.84 8.39
N LYS A 43 -9.74 4.81 8.46
CA LYS A 43 -8.51 4.81 7.65
C LYS A 43 -7.63 3.59 7.97
N ALA A 44 -7.44 3.26 9.25
CA ALA A 44 -6.66 2.10 9.67
C ALA A 44 -7.28 0.77 9.19
N ARG A 45 -8.60 0.60 9.30
CA ARG A 45 -9.32 -0.57 8.76
C ARG A 45 -9.16 -0.69 7.25
N TYR A 46 -9.16 0.44 6.54
CA TYR A 46 -8.96 0.45 5.10
C TYR A 46 -7.53 0.01 4.71
N VAL A 47 -6.50 0.50 5.40
CA VAL A 47 -5.11 0.06 5.22
C VAL A 47 -4.99 -1.46 5.46
N GLU A 48 -5.59 -1.96 6.54
CA GLU A 48 -5.60 -3.39 6.84
C GLU A 48 -6.27 -4.21 5.73
N SER A 49 -7.41 -3.74 5.20
CA SER A 49 -8.10 -4.37 4.07
C SER A 49 -7.21 -4.45 2.83
N ARG A 50 -6.53 -3.34 2.45
CA ARG A 50 -5.63 -3.33 1.30
C ARG A 50 -4.43 -4.26 1.48
N ARG A 51 -3.87 -4.32 2.70
CA ARG A 51 -2.79 -5.25 3.05
C ARG A 51 -3.22 -6.70 2.88
N ASN A 52 -4.41 -7.05 3.37
CA ASN A 52 -4.92 -8.42 3.25
C ASN A 52 -5.17 -8.82 1.80
N ILE A 53 -5.65 -7.90 0.96
CA ILE A 53 -5.82 -8.14 -0.49
C ILE A 53 -4.47 -8.41 -1.16
N LEU A 54 -3.46 -7.57 -0.88
CA LEU A 54 -2.12 -7.73 -1.44
C LEU A 54 -1.50 -9.09 -1.04
N ILE A 55 -1.54 -9.43 0.26
CA ILE A 55 -1.00 -10.71 0.77
C ILE A 55 -1.71 -11.89 0.11
N LYS A 56 -3.04 -11.91 0.10
CA LYS A 56 -3.80 -13.01 -0.50
C LYS A 56 -3.44 -13.21 -1.97
N MET A 57 -3.29 -12.11 -2.71
CA MET A 57 -2.90 -12.15 -4.11
C MET A 57 -1.45 -12.65 -4.30
N THR A 58 -0.54 -12.26 -3.40
CA THR A 58 0.83 -12.78 -3.35
C THR A 58 0.86 -14.29 -3.11
N ASP A 59 0.10 -14.77 -2.12
CA ASP A 59 -0.01 -16.18 -1.76
C ASP A 59 -0.58 -16.98 -2.94
N GLU A 60 -1.67 -16.51 -3.55
CA GLU A 60 -2.28 -17.18 -4.71
C GLU A 60 -1.31 -17.30 -5.90
N GLY A 61 -0.53 -16.25 -6.18
CA GLY A 61 0.48 -16.31 -7.24
C GLY A 61 1.61 -17.28 -6.92
N THR A 62 1.94 -17.43 -5.63
CA THR A 62 2.99 -18.35 -5.16
C THR A 62 2.53 -19.80 -5.32
N ASP A 63 1.33 -20.12 -4.84
CA ASP A 63 0.73 -21.45 -4.95
C ASP A 63 0.60 -21.91 -6.41
N LYS A 64 0.33 -20.97 -7.32
CA LYS A 64 0.16 -21.23 -8.75
C LYS A 64 1.47 -21.16 -9.55
N ASN A 65 2.62 -20.89 -8.93
CA ASN A 65 3.91 -20.65 -9.58
C ASN A 65 3.82 -19.59 -10.71
N GLN A 66 3.12 -18.48 -10.46
CA GLN A 66 2.85 -17.41 -11.44
C GLN A 66 3.81 -16.23 -11.33
N TRP A 67 4.85 -16.34 -10.50
CA TRP A 67 5.90 -15.34 -10.34
C TRP A 67 7.10 -15.66 -11.23
N GLU A 68 7.58 -14.64 -11.91
CA GLU A 68 8.78 -14.70 -12.74
C GLU A 68 9.71 -13.55 -12.32
N PHE A 69 11.01 -13.80 -12.32
CA PHE A 69 11.98 -12.74 -12.06
C PHE A 69 12.00 -11.76 -13.23
N ASN A 70 11.99 -10.46 -12.92
CA ASN A 70 12.28 -9.46 -13.93
C ASN A 70 13.79 -9.53 -14.26
N THR A 71 14.12 -10.03 -15.45
CA THR A 71 15.51 -10.18 -15.92
C THR A 71 15.99 -9.01 -16.76
N GLU A 72 15.26 -7.89 -16.81
CA GLU A 72 15.76 -6.66 -17.43
C GLU A 72 16.95 -6.13 -16.62
N VAL A 73 18.15 -6.55 -17.04
CA VAL A 73 19.41 -6.00 -16.56
C VAL A 73 19.48 -4.56 -17.03
N PHE A 74 19.46 -3.60 -16.10
CA PHE A 74 19.97 -2.26 -16.35
C PHE A 74 21.47 -2.38 -16.66
N ILE A 75 21.80 -2.63 -17.93
CA ILE A 75 23.12 -2.38 -18.46
C ILE A 75 23.22 -0.86 -18.52
N GLY A 76 23.60 -0.25 -17.40
CA GLY A 76 23.90 1.16 -17.34
C GLY A 76 24.97 1.45 -18.39
N THR A 77 24.56 2.09 -19.48
CA THR A 77 25.50 2.74 -20.38
C THR A 77 26.26 3.76 -19.53
N ILE A 78 27.50 3.45 -19.18
CA ILE A 78 28.44 4.43 -18.65
C ILE A 78 28.58 5.47 -19.77
N VAL A 79 27.88 6.59 -19.63
CA VAL A 79 28.10 7.76 -20.47
C VAL A 79 29.48 8.28 -20.09
N LYS A 80 30.42 8.22 -21.05
CA LYS A 80 31.77 8.77 -20.96
C LYS A 80 31.76 10.26 -20.64
#